data_AF-A0A496D892-F1
#
_entry.id   AF-A0A496D892-F1
#
_cell.length_a   1.000
_cell.length_b   1.000
_cell.length_c   1.000
_cell.angle_alpha   90.00
_cell.angle_beta   90.00
_cell.angle_gamma   90.00
#
_symmetry.space_group_name_H-M   'P 1'
#
loop_
_entity.id
_entity.type
_entity.pdbx_description
1 polymer ?
#
loop_
_entity_poly.entity_id
_entity_poly.type
_entity_poly.pdbx_seq_one_letter_code
_entity_poly.pdbx_strand_id
1 'polypeptide(L)'
;MPIKKVKISELTLSDTLSGLYTIGCKLVNGVQTTVKVSLGTIQTAYENMLTAITNAQNATKAANTAASNANTAKLTAEAATAKANTATANAITATNNANTATGKANTATDNANKAATSANNAHDGLEKIKSETVAATGLANDAARLANEKAGYANTQGNFAKTQGDRAKEYGDHPPMMGENGNWWQWDETKKLYTDTGVLAKGGVLYPTFTIDEKDMGLYMSFDDEVSPNLIKFDSVTGELYLNVG
;
A
#
# COMPACT_ATOMS: atom_id res chain seq x y z
N MET A 1 -147.71 11.28 3.35
CA MET A 1 -146.78 12.30 2.81
C MET A 1 -146.73 12.16 1.29
N PRO A 2 -146.73 13.25 0.50
CA PRO A 2 -146.60 13.18 -0.96
C PRO A 2 -145.16 12.79 -1.34
N ILE A 3 -145.00 11.87 -2.30
CA ILE A 3 -143.69 11.48 -2.82
C ILE A 3 -143.25 12.51 -3.87
N LYS A 4 -142.23 13.31 -3.55
CA LYS A 4 -141.64 14.31 -4.47
C LYS A 4 -140.76 13.59 -5.50
N LYS A 5 -141.08 13.73 -6.80
CA LYS A 5 -140.24 13.22 -7.91
C LYS A 5 -139.10 14.23 -8.16
N VAL A 6 -137.86 13.74 -8.26
CA VAL A 6 -136.65 14.53 -8.55
C VAL A 6 -136.15 14.16 -9.93
N LYS A 7 -135.66 15.13 -10.73
CA LYS A 7 -135.12 14.83 -12.07
C LYS A 7 -133.76 14.14 -11.94
N ILE A 8 -133.43 13.25 -12.87
CA ILE A 8 -132.11 12.59 -12.90
C ILE A 8 -130.97 13.60 -12.98
N SER A 9 -131.16 14.72 -13.69
CA SER A 9 -130.20 15.83 -13.78
C SER A 9 -129.98 16.58 -12.46
N GLU A 10 -130.86 16.40 -11.48
CA GLU A 10 -130.80 17.01 -10.15
C GLU A 10 -130.19 16.04 -9.11
N LEU A 11 -129.85 14.81 -9.51
CA LEU A 11 -129.15 13.84 -8.67
C LEU A 11 -127.67 14.20 -8.57
N THR A 12 -127.11 14.09 -7.36
CA THR A 12 -125.67 14.23 -7.14
C THR A 12 -124.93 13.07 -7.77
N LEU A 13 -123.86 13.36 -8.52
CA LEU A 13 -122.93 12.34 -9.00
C LEU A 13 -122.31 11.61 -7.80
N SER A 14 -122.21 10.29 -7.90
CA SER A 14 -121.53 9.49 -6.89
C SER A 14 -120.02 9.63 -7.03
N ASP A 15 -119.34 9.72 -5.88
CA ASP A 15 -117.89 9.76 -5.73
C ASP A 15 -117.28 8.37 -5.46
N THR A 16 -118.12 7.32 -5.36
CA THR A 16 -117.69 5.95 -5.02
C THR A 16 -118.42 4.89 -5.83
N LEU A 17 -117.68 3.85 -6.22
CA LEU A 17 -118.26 2.65 -6.87
C LEU A 17 -118.75 1.61 -5.86
N SER A 18 -118.60 1.87 -4.56
CA SER A 18 -119.04 0.97 -3.50
C SER A 18 -120.57 0.88 -3.45
N GLY A 19 -121.11 -0.34 -3.41
CA GLY A 19 -122.55 -0.57 -3.43
C GLY A 19 -123.23 -0.40 -4.80
N LEU A 20 -122.50 0.07 -5.82
CA LEU A 20 -122.98 0.11 -7.21
C LEU A 20 -122.77 -1.24 -7.89
N TYR A 21 -123.80 -1.66 -8.63
CA TYR A 21 -123.78 -2.91 -9.36
C TYR A 21 -124.23 -2.68 -10.78
N THR A 22 -123.57 -3.39 -11.70
CA THR A 22 -124.05 -3.52 -13.07
C THR A 22 -124.64 -4.91 -13.27
N ILE A 23 -125.63 -5.01 -14.15
CA ILE A 23 -126.29 -6.26 -14.52
C ILE A 23 -125.71 -6.70 -15.87
N GLY A 24 -125.13 -7.89 -15.90
CA GLY A 24 -124.64 -8.53 -17.12
C GLY A 24 -125.34 -9.87 -17.37
N CYS A 25 -125.00 -10.53 -18.47
CA CYS A 25 -125.44 -11.89 -18.77
C CYS A 25 -124.22 -12.82 -18.87
N LYS A 26 -124.29 -14.03 -18.31
CA LYS A 26 -123.28 -15.08 -18.45
C LYS A 26 -123.95 -16.40 -18.81
N LEU A 27 -123.34 -17.19 -19.68
CA LEU A 27 -123.79 -18.55 -19.96
C LEU A 27 -123.38 -19.47 -18.80
N VAL A 28 -124.36 -20.15 -18.21
CA VAL A 28 -124.15 -21.21 -17.21
C VAL A 28 -124.81 -22.47 -17.73
N ASN A 29 -124.02 -23.49 -18.03
CA ASN A 29 -124.48 -24.75 -18.64
C ASN A 29 -125.32 -24.57 -19.92
N GLY A 30 -124.94 -23.61 -20.79
CA GLY A 30 -125.61 -23.36 -22.07
C GLY A 30 -126.85 -22.45 -22.01
N VAL A 31 -127.28 -22.01 -20.82
CA VAL A 31 -128.41 -21.08 -20.64
C VAL A 31 -127.88 -19.68 -20.30
N GLN A 32 -128.43 -18.65 -20.96
CA GLN A 32 -128.08 -17.25 -20.69
C GLN A 32 -128.72 -16.81 -19.36
N THR A 33 -127.88 -16.53 -18.36
CA THR A 33 -128.30 -16.19 -17.01
C THR A 33 -127.87 -14.76 -16.65
N THR A 34 -128.78 -13.98 -16.09
CA THR A 34 -128.49 -12.64 -15.58
C THR A 34 -127.63 -12.71 -14.32
N VAL A 35 -126.53 -11.97 -14.31
CA VAL A 35 -125.58 -11.91 -13.19
C VAL A 35 -125.38 -10.48 -12.72
N LYS A 36 -125.22 -10.32 -11.41
CA LYS A 36 -124.92 -9.04 -10.75
C LYS A 36 -123.42 -8.92 -10.54
N VAL A 37 -122.81 -7.83 -10.99
CA VAL A 37 -121.37 -7.59 -10.88
C VAL A 37 -121.13 -6.33 -10.06
N SER A 38 -120.26 -6.42 -9.04
CA SER A 38 -119.87 -5.30 -8.19
C SER A 38 -118.85 -4.43 -8.91
N LEU A 39 -119.18 -3.15 -9.09
CA LEU A 39 -118.24 -2.17 -9.65
C LEU A 39 -117.09 -1.87 -8.68
N GLY A 40 -117.35 -1.93 -7.36
CA GLY A 40 -116.31 -1.80 -6.34
C GLY A 40 -115.24 -2.90 -6.41
N THR A 41 -115.62 -4.14 -6.73
CA THR A 41 -114.65 -5.23 -6.90
C THR A 41 -113.73 -5.01 -8.12
N ILE A 42 -114.28 -4.47 -9.22
CA ILE A 42 -113.49 -4.12 -10.41
C ILE A 42 -112.51 -2.98 -10.08
N GLN A 43 -112.96 -1.96 -9.34
CA GLN A 43 -112.11 -0.88 -8.88
C GLN A 43 -110.93 -1.40 -8.06
N THR A 44 -111.18 -2.24 -7.05
CA THR A 44 -110.11 -2.85 -6.24
C THR A 44 -109.13 -3.66 -7.10
N ALA A 45 -109.61 -4.45 -8.07
CA ALA A 45 -108.74 -5.20 -8.96
C ALA A 45 -107.84 -4.28 -9.81
N TYR A 46 -108.40 -3.17 -10.30
CA TYR A 46 -107.65 -2.16 -11.05
C TYR A 46 -106.58 -1.47 -10.18
N GLU A 47 -106.93 -1.04 -8.97
CA GLU A 47 -106.00 -0.42 -8.02
C GLU A 47 -104.85 -1.37 -7.62
N ASN A 48 -105.17 -2.64 -7.37
CA ASN A 48 -104.17 -3.69 -7.09
C ASN A 48 -103.24 -3.91 -8.28
N MET A 49 -103.77 -3.93 -9.51
CA MET A 49 -102.98 -4.03 -10.74
C MET A 49 -102.03 -2.85 -10.89
N LEU A 50 -102.51 -1.63 -10.68
CA LEU A 50 -101.70 -0.41 -10.76
C LEU A 50 -100.57 -0.43 -9.71
N THR A 51 -100.87 -0.89 -8.50
CA THR A 51 -99.89 -1.08 -7.42
C THR A 51 -98.83 -2.10 -7.83
N ALA A 52 -99.23 -3.24 -8.39
CA ALA A 52 -98.30 -4.28 -8.86
C ALA A 52 -97.38 -3.77 -9.98
N ILE A 53 -97.92 -3.03 -10.95
CA ILE A 53 -97.13 -2.42 -12.04
C ILE A 53 -96.11 -1.43 -11.46
N THR A 54 -96.53 -0.58 -10.52
CA THR A 54 -95.66 0.40 -9.88
C THR A 54 -94.52 -0.28 -9.12
N ASN A 55 -94.84 -1.34 -8.37
CA ASN A 55 -93.84 -2.14 -7.66
C ASN A 55 -92.84 -2.80 -8.62
N ALA A 56 -93.33 -3.36 -9.73
CA ALA A 56 -92.47 -3.96 -10.76
C ALA A 56 -91.52 -2.92 -11.39
N GLN A 57 -92.03 -1.73 -11.73
CA GLN A 57 -91.20 -0.65 -12.27
C GLN A 57 -90.12 -0.19 -11.27
N ASN A 58 -90.46 -0.09 -9.99
CA ASN A 58 -89.51 0.25 -8.93
C ASN A 58 -88.43 -0.83 -8.77
N ALA A 59 -88.82 -2.12 -8.82
CA ALA A 59 -87.88 -3.23 -8.77
C ALA A 59 -86.93 -3.23 -9.98
N THR A 60 -87.44 -2.99 -11.19
CA THR A 60 -86.60 -2.87 -12.41
C THR A 60 -85.61 -1.71 -12.30
N LYS A 61 -86.05 -0.54 -11.81
CA LYS A 61 -85.15 0.60 -11.57
C LYS A 61 -84.05 0.25 -10.57
N ALA A 62 -84.41 -0.39 -9.45
CA ALA A 62 -83.43 -0.82 -8.45
C ALA A 62 -82.41 -1.82 -9.01
N ALA A 63 -82.86 -2.80 -9.80
CA ALA A 63 -81.99 -3.78 -10.44
C ALA A 63 -81.02 -3.12 -11.45
N ASN A 64 -81.51 -2.17 -12.25
CA ASN A 64 -80.66 -1.43 -13.18
C ASN A 64 -79.61 -0.58 -12.46
N THR A 65 -79.97 0.08 -11.36
CA THR A 65 -79.03 0.82 -10.52
C THR A 65 -77.97 -0.11 -9.92
N ALA A 66 -78.38 -1.28 -9.39
CA ALA A 66 -77.45 -2.26 -8.84
C ALA A 66 -76.46 -2.78 -9.90
N ALA A 67 -76.94 -3.08 -11.12
CA ALA A 67 -76.09 -3.50 -12.23
C ALA A 67 -75.10 -2.40 -12.65
N SER A 68 -75.55 -1.14 -12.72
CA SER A 68 -74.67 0.00 -13.00
C SER A 68 -73.59 0.16 -11.92
N ASN A 69 -73.96 0.07 -10.65
CA ASN A 69 -73.01 0.17 -9.54
C ASN A 69 -71.98 -0.98 -9.57
N ALA A 70 -72.41 -2.21 -9.88
CA ALA A 70 -71.52 -3.35 -10.04
C ALA A 70 -70.52 -3.15 -11.19
N ASN A 71 -70.96 -2.60 -12.31
CA ASN A 71 -70.07 -2.26 -13.43
C ASN A 71 -69.03 -1.20 -13.05
N THR A 72 -69.45 -0.14 -12.35
CA THR A 72 -68.52 0.89 -11.83
C THR A 72 -67.50 0.31 -10.86
N ALA A 73 -67.93 -0.58 -9.96
CA ALA A 73 -67.05 -1.27 -9.02
C ALA A 73 -66.02 -2.15 -9.76
N LYS A 74 -66.46 -2.88 -10.80
CA LYS A 74 -65.58 -3.69 -11.65
C LYS A 74 -64.50 -2.85 -12.33
N LEU A 75 -64.89 -1.75 -12.98
CA LEU A 75 -63.95 -0.85 -13.64
C LEU A 75 -62.94 -0.23 -12.66
N THR A 76 -63.41 0.11 -11.45
CA THR A 76 -62.54 0.62 -10.39
C THR A 76 -61.53 -0.43 -9.93
N ALA A 77 -61.95 -1.68 -9.79
CA ALA A 77 -61.07 -2.79 -9.44
C ALA A 77 -60.03 -3.05 -10.53
N GLU A 78 -60.44 -3.07 -11.81
CA GLU A 78 -59.53 -3.23 -12.96
C GLU A 78 -58.47 -2.11 -13.00
N ALA A 79 -58.87 -0.86 -12.77
CA ALA A 79 -57.95 0.28 -12.69
C ALA A 79 -56.97 0.17 -11.50
N ALA A 80 -57.44 -0.32 -10.35
CA ALA A 80 -56.59 -0.57 -9.19
C ALA A 80 -55.55 -1.67 -9.46
N THR A 81 -55.96 -2.76 -10.12
CA THR A 81 -55.05 -3.84 -10.55
C THR A 81 -53.99 -3.34 -11.52
N ALA A 82 -54.36 -2.50 -12.50
CA ALA A 82 -53.41 -1.91 -13.44
C ALA A 82 -52.35 -1.03 -12.73
N LYS A 83 -52.79 -0.22 -11.76
CA LYS A 83 -51.88 0.58 -10.92
C LYS A 83 -50.94 -0.30 -10.08
N ALA A 84 -51.46 -1.38 -9.49
CA ALA A 84 -50.65 -2.32 -8.72
C ALA A 84 -49.58 -2.99 -9.60
N ASN A 85 -49.94 -3.46 -10.80
CA ASN A 85 -49.00 -4.07 -11.74
C ASN A 85 -47.89 -3.08 -12.15
N THR A 86 -48.25 -1.82 -12.38
CA THR A 86 -47.28 -0.75 -12.70
C THR A 86 -46.32 -0.52 -11.53
N ALA A 87 -46.84 -0.46 -10.29
CA ALA A 87 -46.01 -0.32 -9.09
C ALA A 87 -45.04 -1.50 -8.92
N THR A 88 -45.49 -2.74 -9.17
CA THR A 88 -44.64 -3.94 -9.15
C THR A 88 -43.53 -3.86 -10.20
N ALA A 89 -43.83 -3.45 -11.44
CA ALA A 89 -42.82 -3.31 -12.50
C ALA A 89 -41.77 -2.24 -12.14
N ASN A 90 -42.21 -1.12 -11.57
CA ASN A 90 -41.31 -0.07 -11.09
C ASN A 90 -40.41 -0.57 -9.95
N ALA A 91 -40.96 -1.35 -9.01
CA ALA A 91 -40.18 -1.94 -7.92
C ALA A 91 -39.11 -2.91 -8.44
N ILE A 92 -39.45 -3.78 -9.40
CA ILE A 92 -38.49 -4.70 -10.04
C ILE A 92 -37.36 -3.91 -10.72
N THR A 93 -37.70 -2.84 -11.44
CA THR A 93 -36.70 -1.97 -12.09
C THR A 93 -35.77 -1.32 -11.07
N ALA A 94 -36.32 -0.81 -9.96
CA ALA A 94 -35.53 -0.24 -8.87
C ALA A 94 -34.58 -1.26 -8.23
N THR A 95 -35.03 -2.49 -7.99
CA THR A 95 -34.19 -3.59 -7.49
C THR A 95 -33.05 -3.92 -8.45
N ASN A 96 -33.31 -4.00 -9.75
CA ASN A 96 -32.27 -4.28 -10.74
C ASN A 96 -31.22 -3.15 -10.83
N ASN A 97 -31.66 -1.90 -10.73
CA ASN A 97 -30.75 -0.75 -10.66
C ASN A 97 -29.87 -0.79 -9.40
N ALA A 98 -30.45 -1.14 -8.25
CA ALA A 98 -29.71 -1.31 -7.00
C ALA A 98 -28.67 -2.43 -7.11
N ASN A 99 -29.03 -3.59 -7.66
CA ASN A 99 -28.10 -4.70 -7.88
C ASN A 99 -26.94 -4.30 -8.80
N THR A 100 -27.22 -3.54 -9.86
CA THR A 100 -26.20 -3.01 -10.77
C THR A 100 -25.25 -2.05 -10.05
N ALA A 101 -25.79 -1.16 -9.21
CA ALA A 101 -24.99 -0.24 -8.41
C ALA A 101 -24.09 -0.99 -7.41
N THR A 102 -24.61 -2.02 -6.75
CA THR A 102 -23.82 -2.90 -5.87
C THR A 102 -22.68 -3.59 -6.62
N GLY A 103 -22.92 -4.11 -7.83
CA GLY A 103 -21.87 -4.72 -8.64
C GLY A 103 -20.74 -3.74 -9.01
N LYS A 104 -21.10 -2.49 -9.35
CA LYS A 104 -20.11 -1.43 -9.59
C LYS A 104 -19.30 -1.09 -8.33
N ALA A 105 -19.96 -1.02 -7.17
CA ALA A 105 -19.30 -0.75 -5.89
C ALA A 105 -18.31 -1.86 -5.49
N ASN A 106 -18.66 -3.12 -5.72
CA ASN A 106 -17.77 -4.25 -5.48
C ASN A 106 -16.54 -4.19 -6.39
N THR A 107 -16.74 -3.91 -7.68
CA THR A 107 -15.64 -3.75 -8.65
C THR A 107 -14.70 -2.61 -8.25
N ALA A 108 -15.24 -1.48 -7.79
CA ALA A 108 -14.45 -0.36 -7.32
C ALA A 108 -13.62 -0.72 -6.08
N THR A 109 -14.22 -1.45 -5.13
CA THR A 109 -13.53 -1.96 -3.94
C THR A 109 -12.38 -2.89 -4.30
N ASP A 110 -12.59 -3.83 -5.23
CA ASP A 110 -11.54 -4.75 -5.68
C ASP A 110 -10.37 -4.01 -6.34
N ASN A 111 -10.66 -3.00 -7.16
CA ASN A 111 -9.63 -2.16 -7.77
C ASN A 111 -8.85 -1.36 -6.72
N ALA A 112 -9.53 -0.80 -5.72
CA ALA A 112 -8.87 -0.10 -4.62
C ALA A 112 -7.95 -1.03 -3.81
N ASN A 113 -8.39 -2.26 -3.54
CA ASN A 113 -7.57 -3.26 -2.86
C ASN A 113 -6.32 -3.63 -3.66
N LYS A 114 -6.44 -3.84 -4.99
CA LYS A 114 -5.28 -4.07 -5.87
C LYS A 114 -4.30 -2.90 -5.89
N ALA A 115 -4.82 -1.67 -5.92
CA ALA A 115 -3.99 -0.48 -5.86
C ALA A 115 -3.24 -0.39 -4.52
N ALA A 116 -3.91 -0.68 -3.40
CA ALA A 116 -3.28 -0.70 -2.07
C ALA A 116 -2.17 -1.76 -1.98
N THR A 117 -2.40 -2.98 -2.48
CA THR A 117 -1.35 -4.01 -2.54
C THR A 117 -0.16 -3.57 -3.37
N SER A 118 -0.41 -2.93 -4.53
CA SER A 118 0.65 -2.44 -5.40
C SER A 118 1.49 -1.34 -4.73
N ALA A 119 0.83 -0.44 -3.99
CA ALA A 119 1.50 0.61 -3.21
C ALA A 119 2.38 0.02 -2.10
N ASN A 120 1.89 -1.01 -1.38
CA ASN A 120 2.68 -1.70 -0.35
C ASN A 120 3.92 -2.38 -0.95
N ASN A 121 3.78 -3.08 -2.08
CA ASN A 121 4.92 -3.69 -2.76
C ASN A 121 5.96 -2.67 -3.22
N ALA A 122 5.51 -1.51 -3.71
CA ALA A 122 6.41 -0.41 -4.08
C ALA A 122 7.14 0.17 -2.86
N HIS A 123 6.43 0.34 -1.74
CA HIS A 123 7.01 0.79 -0.48
C HIS A 123 8.10 -0.18 0.01
N ASP A 124 7.83 -1.48 0.03
CA ASP A 124 8.79 -2.50 0.46
C ASP A 124 10.03 -2.52 -0.46
N GLY A 125 9.83 -2.34 -1.77
CA GLY A 125 10.92 -2.18 -2.72
C GLY A 125 11.80 -0.95 -2.42
N LEU A 126 11.21 0.18 -2.05
CA LEU A 126 11.94 1.40 -1.68
C LEU A 126 12.74 1.24 -0.38
N GLU A 127 12.16 0.59 0.63
CA GLU A 127 12.89 0.32 1.89
C GLU A 127 14.09 -0.63 1.66
N LYS A 128 13.95 -1.61 0.75
CA LYS A 128 15.08 -2.45 0.34
C LYS A 128 16.19 -1.63 -0.33
N ILE A 129 15.85 -0.79 -1.30
CA ILE A 129 16.83 0.07 -2.00
C ILE A 129 17.53 1.01 -1.01
N LYS A 130 16.78 1.59 -0.07
CA LYS A 130 17.32 2.47 0.97
C LYS A 130 18.32 1.72 1.86
N SER A 131 17.98 0.52 2.30
CA SER A 131 18.89 -0.33 3.09
C SER A 131 20.19 -0.65 2.31
N GLU A 132 20.07 -1.06 1.04
CA GLU A 132 21.22 -1.34 0.18
C GLU A 132 22.08 -0.09 -0.06
N THR A 133 21.46 1.08 -0.22
CA THR A 133 22.16 2.35 -0.41
C THR A 133 22.94 2.76 0.83
N VAL A 134 22.36 2.59 2.03
CA VAL A 134 23.05 2.84 3.30
C VAL A 134 24.27 1.93 3.44
N ALA A 135 24.11 0.64 3.13
CA ALA A 135 25.22 -0.32 3.17
C ALA A 135 26.33 0.03 2.17
N ALA A 136 25.98 0.36 0.92
CA ALA A 136 26.94 0.76 -0.10
C ALA A 136 27.69 2.04 0.28
N THR A 137 27.01 3.02 0.87
CA THR A 137 27.63 4.25 1.38
C THR A 137 28.61 3.94 2.52
N GLY A 138 28.24 3.04 3.43
CA GLY A 138 29.14 2.57 4.49
C GLY A 138 30.43 1.96 3.94
N LEU A 139 30.30 1.03 2.97
CA LEU A 139 31.46 0.40 2.32
C LEU A 139 32.35 1.41 1.60
N ALA A 140 31.76 2.39 0.92
CA ALA A 140 32.51 3.46 0.25
C ALA A 140 33.30 4.32 1.25
N ASN A 141 32.68 4.66 2.39
CA ASN A 141 33.35 5.41 3.46
C ASN A 141 34.50 4.61 4.08
N ASP A 142 34.31 3.31 4.33
CA ASP A 142 35.38 2.45 4.83
C ASP A 142 36.54 2.32 3.84
N ALA A 143 36.24 2.17 2.55
CA ALA A 143 37.25 2.14 1.50
C ALA A 143 38.04 3.46 1.42
N ALA A 144 37.36 4.60 1.54
CA ALA A 144 38.00 5.93 1.56
C ALA A 144 38.91 6.10 2.78
N ARG A 145 38.45 5.67 3.97
CA ARG A 145 39.26 5.68 5.20
C ARG A 145 40.52 4.83 5.03
N LEU A 146 40.38 3.60 4.54
CA LEU A 146 41.51 2.71 4.30
C LEU A 146 42.50 3.30 3.27
N ALA A 147 42.01 3.94 2.22
CA ALA A 147 42.86 4.62 1.24
C ALA A 147 43.66 5.76 1.87
N ASN A 148 43.04 6.59 2.72
CA ASN A 148 43.71 7.66 3.45
C ASN A 148 44.77 7.12 4.42
N GLU A 149 44.47 6.04 5.15
CA GLU A 149 45.43 5.37 6.04
C GLU A 149 46.64 4.85 5.25
N LYS A 150 46.42 4.18 4.11
CA LYS A 150 47.49 3.70 3.23
C LYS A 150 48.31 4.84 2.62
N ALA A 151 47.67 5.93 2.23
CA ALA A 151 48.37 7.12 1.74
C ALA A 151 49.27 7.73 2.82
N GLY A 152 48.79 7.83 4.06
CA GLY A 152 49.60 8.27 5.21
C GLY A 152 50.80 7.37 5.48
N TYR A 153 50.59 6.04 5.43
CA TYR A 153 51.68 5.07 5.55
C TYR A 153 52.70 5.19 4.42
N ALA A 154 52.25 5.27 3.17
CA ALA A 154 53.12 5.44 2.01
C ALA A 154 53.94 6.74 2.08
N ASN A 155 53.33 7.85 2.51
CA ASN A 155 54.02 9.12 2.71
C ASN A 155 55.13 9.00 3.77
N THR A 156 54.83 8.30 4.87
CA THR A 156 55.80 8.02 5.94
C THR A 156 56.98 7.19 5.41
N GLN A 157 56.70 6.11 4.67
CA GLN A 157 57.74 5.27 4.06
C GLN A 157 58.57 6.05 3.03
N GLY A 158 57.95 6.91 2.22
CA GLY A 158 58.63 7.78 1.27
C GLY A 158 59.60 8.75 1.95
N ASN A 159 59.21 9.35 3.08
CA ASN A 159 60.08 10.21 3.87
C ASN A 159 61.28 9.46 4.45
N PHE A 160 61.07 8.24 4.94
CA PHE A 160 62.18 7.38 5.39
C PHE A 160 63.15 7.05 4.25
N ALA A 161 62.63 6.63 3.09
CA ALA A 161 63.44 6.32 1.92
C ALA A 161 64.23 7.54 1.44
N LYS A 162 63.61 8.73 1.39
CA LYS A 162 64.30 9.99 1.06
C LYS A 162 65.44 10.25 2.04
N THR A 163 65.19 10.12 3.34
CA THR A 163 66.20 10.33 4.38
C THR A 163 67.40 9.37 4.21
N GLN A 164 67.13 8.09 3.93
CA GLN A 164 68.19 7.10 3.68
C GLN A 164 68.96 7.42 2.39
N GLY A 165 68.28 7.85 1.33
CA GLY A 165 68.90 8.25 0.07
C GLY A 165 69.80 9.48 0.24
N ASP A 166 69.33 10.48 0.98
CA ASP A 166 70.11 11.69 1.30
C ASP A 166 71.40 11.31 2.08
N ARG A 167 71.30 10.41 3.07
CA ARG A 167 72.47 9.89 3.80
C ARG A 167 73.43 9.10 2.90
N ALA A 168 72.92 8.19 2.08
CA ALA A 168 73.75 7.39 1.19
C ALA A 168 74.52 8.26 0.19
N LYS A 169 73.86 9.31 -0.33
CA LYS A 169 74.52 10.31 -1.16
C LYS A 169 75.61 11.05 -0.39
N GLU A 170 75.32 11.49 0.83
CA GLU A 170 76.29 12.21 1.65
C GLU A 170 77.57 11.38 1.89
N TYR A 171 77.46 10.08 2.20
CA TYR A 171 78.63 9.20 2.28
C TYR A 171 79.32 8.94 0.94
N GLY A 172 78.56 8.88 -0.15
CA GLY A 172 79.11 8.72 -1.49
C GLY A 172 79.92 9.93 -1.95
N ASP A 173 79.45 11.14 -1.64
CA ASP A 173 80.13 12.40 -1.94
C ASP A 173 81.34 12.64 -1.01
N HIS A 174 81.36 12.03 0.18
CA HIS A 174 82.43 12.15 1.20
C HIS A 174 83.00 10.78 1.58
N PRO A 175 83.72 10.09 0.68
CA PRO A 175 84.33 8.81 0.99
C PRO A 175 85.39 8.95 2.10
N PRO A 176 85.62 7.90 2.91
CA PRO A 176 86.73 7.89 3.87
C PRO A 176 88.05 8.20 3.17
N MET A 177 88.89 8.99 3.83
CA MET A 177 90.18 9.42 3.31
C MET A 177 91.30 9.20 4.32
N MET A 178 92.53 9.14 3.84
CA MET A 178 93.71 9.17 4.71
C MET A 178 94.04 10.60 5.09
N GLY A 179 94.09 10.89 6.39
CA GLY A 179 94.53 12.18 6.91
C GLY A 179 96.05 12.34 6.92
N GLU A 180 96.52 13.56 7.13
CA GLU A 180 97.97 13.90 7.14
C GLU A 180 98.76 13.15 8.23
N ASN A 181 98.08 12.75 9.31
CA ASN A 181 98.65 11.94 10.40
C ASN A 181 98.72 10.44 10.10
N GLY A 182 98.33 10.01 8.89
CA GLY A 182 98.36 8.60 8.48
C GLY A 182 97.18 7.76 8.99
N ASN A 183 96.18 8.36 9.65
CA ASN A 183 94.95 7.69 10.07
C ASN A 183 93.84 7.77 9.02
N TRP A 184 92.89 6.85 9.06
CA TRP A 184 91.60 6.94 8.39
C TRP A 184 90.80 8.07 9.02
N TRP A 185 90.31 8.97 8.19
CA TRP A 185 89.37 10.02 8.58
C TRP A 185 88.02 9.69 7.96
N GLN A 186 86.98 9.74 8.79
CA GLN A 186 85.61 9.45 8.38
C GLN A 186 84.78 10.72 8.44
N TRP A 187 83.86 10.88 7.48
CA TRP A 187 82.92 11.99 7.48
C TRP A 187 81.95 11.91 8.66
N ASP A 188 81.89 12.97 9.48
CA ASP A 188 80.88 13.15 10.53
C ASP A 188 79.68 13.92 9.97
N GLU A 189 78.56 13.22 9.76
CA GLU A 189 77.31 13.81 9.22
C GLU A 189 76.76 14.97 10.07
N THR A 190 77.02 14.99 11.38
CA THR A 190 76.49 16.02 12.28
C THR A 190 77.36 17.27 12.23
N LYS A 191 78.69 17.09 12.21
CA LYS A 191 79.64 18.20 12.19
C LYS A 191 79.98 18.70 10.79
N LYS A 192 79.57 17.97 9.74
CA LYS A 192 79.91 18.24 8.32
C LYS A 192 81.41 18.42 8.10
N LEU A 193 82.21 17.60 8.78
CA LEU A 193 83.68 17.64 8.78
C LEU A 193 84.23 16.22 8.88
N TYR A 194 85.38 15.97 8.26
CA TYR A 194 86.12 14.74 8.47
C TYR A 194 86.70 14.72 9.89
N THR A 195 86.42 13.64 10.61
CA THR A 195 86.92 13.38 11.96
C THR A 195 87.90 12.23 11.92
N ASP A 196 89.04 12.39 12.60
CA ASP A 196 90.04 11.33 12.75
C ASP A 196 89.42 10.15 13.52
N THR A 197 89.52 8.95 12.94
CA THR A 197 89.02 7.72 13.57
C THR A 197 90.01 7.13 14.59
N GLY A 198 91.29 7.57 14.56
CA GLY A 198 92.37 6.96 15.33
C GLY A 198 92.86 5.62 14.77
N VAL A 199 92.31 5.16 13.64
CA VAL A 199 92.72 3.92 12.96
C VAL A 199 93.74 4.25 11.88
N LEU A 200 94.90 3.59 11.84
CA LEU A 200 95.91 3.80 10.79
C LEU A 200 95.38 3.42 9.39
N ALA A 201 95.61 4.29 8.40
CA ALA A 201 95.19 4.09 7.01
C ALA A 201 96.12 3.22 6.18
N LYS A 202 97.32 2.93 6.70
CA LYS A 202 98.21 1.94 6.12
C LYS A 202 97.69 0.55 6.48
N GLY A 203 97.28 -0.22 5.48
CA GLY A 203 97.04 -1.64 5.65
C GLY A 203 98.32 -2.27 6.18
N GLY A 204 98.35 -2.56 7.49
CA GLY A 204 99.54 -3.03 8.17
C GLY A 204 99.92 -4.41 7.67
N VAL A 205 100.74 -4.48 6.62
CA VAL A 205 101.49 -5.69 6.32
C VAL A 205 102.67 -5.68 7.30
N LEU A 206 102.51 -6.40 8.41
CA LEU A 206 103.58 -6.62 9.37
C LEU A 206 104.67 -7.47 8.70
N TYR A 207 105.85 -6.89 8.51
CA TYR A 207 107.08 -7.64 8.26
C TYR A 207 107.90 -7.68 9.55
N PRO A 208 107.60 -8.61 10.49
CA PRO A 208 108.43 -8.78 11.66
C PRO A 208 109.75 -9.46 11.25
N THR A 209 110.86 -8.82 11.58
CA THR A 209 112.19 -9.41 11.42
C THR A 209 112.63 -9.95 12.78
N PHE A 210 112.78 -11.26 12.86
CA PHE A 210 113.23 -11.95 14.07
C PHE A 210 114.74 -12.16 14.00
N THR A 211 115.45 -11.69 15.02
CA THR A 211 116.90 -11.86 15.14
C THR A 211 117.20 -12.38 16.53
N ILE A 212 118.10 -13.36 16.64
CA ILE A 212 118.59 -13.83 17.94
C ILE A 212 119.93 -13.12 18.19
N ASP A 213 120.04 -12.40 19.30
CA ASP A 213 121.33 -11.83 19.70
C ASP A 213 122.22 -12.96 20.24
N GLU A 214 123.39 -13.11 19.62
CA GLU A 214 124.31 -14.22 19.89
C GLU A 214 124.98 -14.14 21.27
N LYS A 215 124.85 -13.03 22.00
CA LYS A 215 125.46 -12.86 23.34
C LYS A 215 124.58 -13.29 24.49
N ASP A 216 123.28 -13.04 24.41
CA ASP A 216 122.31 -13.34 25.47
C ASP A 216 121.24 -14.35 25.03
N MET A 217 121.30 -14.81 23.76
CA MET A 217 120.40 -15.79 23.16
C MET A 217 118.92 -15.36 23.21
N GLY A 218 118.65 -14.05 23.34
CA GLY A 218 117.30 -13.49 23.31
C GLY A 218 116.74 -13.39 21.89
N LEU A 219 115.46 -13.74 21.70
CA LEU A 219 114.74 -13.54 20.44
C LEU A 219 114.19 -12.10 20.39
N TYR A 220 114.73 -11.29 19.49
CA TYR A 220 114.30 -9.91 19.26
C TYR A 220 113.44 -9.82 18.00
N MET A 221 112.25 -9.24 18.15
CA MET A 221 111.38 -8.91 17.02
C MET A 221 111.49 -7.41 16.76
N SER A 222 111.80 -7.05 15.51
CA SER A 222 111.89 -5.67 15.05
C SER A 222 110.94 -5.43 13.88
N PHE A 223 110.47 -4.19 13.74
CA PHE A 223 109.59 -3.74 12.67
C PHE A 223 110.29 -2.62 11.90
N ASP A 224 110.23 -2.68 10.57
CA ASP A 224 110.79 -1.63 9.72
C ASP A 224 109.95 -0.34 9.72
N ASP A 225 108.65 -0.46 10.00
CA ASP A 225 107.70 0.65 10.08
C ASP A 225 107.27 0.94 11.53
N GLU A 226 106.87 2.19 11.81
CA GLU A 226 106.23 2.57 13.08
C GLU A 226 104.95 1.76 13.28
N VAL A 227 105.00 0.85 14.25
CA VAL A 227 103.84 0.08 14.73
C VAL A 227 103.17 0.81 15.89
N SER A 228 101.83 0.81 15.89
CA SER A 228 101.05 1.40 16.99
C SER A 228 101.40 0.75 18.32
N PRO A 229 101.65 1.52 19.41
CA PRO A 229 101.97 0.99 20.73
C PRO A 229 100.92 0.05 21.31
N ASN A 230 99.68 0.11 20.80
CA ASN A 230 98.56 -0.73 21.26
C ASN A 230 98.37 -2.01 20.44
N LEU A 231 99.14 -2.20 19.37
CA LEU A 231 98.96 -3.30 18.41
C LEU A 231 99.56 -4.62 18.91
N ILE A 232 100.57 -4.55 19.78
CA ILE A 232 101.27 -5.73 20.29
C ILE A 232 101.36 -5.64 21.81
N LYS A 233 100.87 -6.67 22.48
CA LYS A 233 100.94 -6.79 23.93
C LYS A 233 101.78 -8.01 24.31
N PHE A 234 102.88 -7.78 25.02
CA PHE A 234 103.68 -8.84 25.61
C PHE A 234 103.16 -9.14 27.02
N ASP A 235 102.78 -10.40 27.27
CA ASP A 235 102.46 -10.84 28.62
C ASP A 235 103.74 -11.37 29.29
N SER A 236 104.26 -10.59 30.22
CA SER A 236 105.48 -10.91 30.96
C SER A 236 105.36 -12.13 31.89
N VAL A 237 104.15 -12.65 32.13
CA VAL A 237 103.93 -13.80 33.01
C VAL A 237 103.92 -15.12 32.23
N THR A 238 103.29 -15.13 31.05
CA THR A 238 103.16 -16.33 30.21
C THR A 238 104.25 -16.44 29.15
N GLY A 239 104.92 -15.32 28.83
CA GLY A 239 105.90 -15.25 27.73
C GLY A 239 105.25 -15.23 26.34
N GLU A 240 103.93 -15.10 26.27
CA GLU A 240 103.18 -15.06 25.02
C GLU A 240 103.05 -13.62 24.49
N LEU A 241 103.05 -13.50 23.17
CA LEU A 241 103.03 -12.23 22.46
C LEU A 241 101.73 -12.15 21.66
N TYR A 242 100.86 -11.22 22.05
CA TYR A 242 99.52 -11.08 21.49
C TYR A 242 99.46 -9.94 20.49
N LEU A 243 98.90 -10.22 19.31
CA LEU A 243 98.48 -9.18 18.38
C LEU A 243 97.08 -8.72 18.75
N ASN A 244 96.96 -7.43 19.02
CA ASN A 244 95.69 -6.78 19.32
C ASN A 244 95.03 -6.41 17.98
N VAL A 245 94.43 -7.40 17.34
CA VAL A 245 93.52 -7.18 16.21
C VAL A 245 92.20 -6.70 16.79
N GLY A 246 92.03 -5.37 16.81
CA GLY A 246 90.78 -4.71 17.18
C GLY A 246 89.62 -5.12 16.27
#